data_AF-A0A7Y7IIX9-F1
#
_entry.id   AF-A0A7Y7IIX9-F1
#
_cell.length_a   1.000
_cell.length_b   1.000
_cell.length_c   1.000
_cell.angle_alpha   90.00
_cell.angle_beta   90.00
_cell.angle_gamma   90.00
#
_symmetry.space_group_name_H-M   'P 1'
#
loop_
_entity.id
_entity.type
_entity.pdbx_description
1 polymer ?
#
loop_
_entity_poly.entity_id
_entity_poly.type
_entity_poly.pdbx_seq_one_letter_code
_entity_poly.pdbx_strand_id
1 'polypeptide(L)'
;MSRKALEVYNEAPTVESTVANHIAWLEGVDPDSPEAQRAGEHFFQLMLNTRLWMHRRVDSLRLDDGPQTRRHVSYDFTLPAEWSVTESNGRVLVPITLMAKGTLRRLDTAPIAGVASAVLTSGQNRECALWMLLAASRRLLPEDIERSKLSRLLWQFLSLDTKRGERYFELFVLWLKSQLGDRTETDDAILFMLWTESFVTNFLFLVSLDGRIINDRAVLKFSFDQDSPFALHRSSEVEIQQAVETLGDVPSQHIEIRVPSSVQVKSFKLVEDGELREEIKGSSKHPRQIVHCAISTNPDSYVARWHLSIAPASQSLYRFTTISVSVVAFLVVLGSMIRIYNLPIVHWTATTLPSPASSILLVGPALLLSWLGRGGEHELVGRILEPLRSMLTLTSASLVLLAALAALPLQNSAWNTGWVIATALAISSWLWLVVYTVRPWWRRQRA
;
A
#
# COMPACT_ATOMS: atom_id res chain seq x y z
N MET A 1 -13.35 -30.38 -15.98
CA MET A 1 -12.28 -29.40 -15.70
C MET A 1 -10.99 -29.94 -16.28
N SER A 2 -10.40 -29.18 -17.21
CA SER A 2 -9.47 -29.66 -18.24
C SER A 2 -8.01 -29.73 -17.77
N ARG A 3 -7.30 -30.78 -18.21
CA ARG A 3 -5.86 -31.07 -18.06
C ARG A 3 -4.91 -29.92 -18.46
N LYS A 4 -5.40 -28.85 -19.07
CA LYS A 4 -4.63 -27.66 -19.50
C LYS A 4 -4.22 -26.69 -18.38
N ALA A 5 -4.68 -26.88 -17.14
CA ALA A 5 -4.26 -26.04 -16.00
C ALA A 5 -2.95 -26.48 -15.34
N LEU A 6 -2.36 -27.63 -15.74
CA LEU A 6 -1.15 -28.19 -15.14
C LEU A 6 0.14 -27.88 -15.93
N GLU A 7 0.06 -27.35 -17.15
CA GLU A 7 1.25 -27.07 -17.98
C GLU A 7 1.78 -25.64 -17.86
N VAL A 8 1.03 -24.72 -17.24
CA VAL A 8 1.44 -23.30 -17.10
C VAL A 8 2.30 -23.04 -15.85
N TYR A 9 2.61 -24.08 -15.05
CA TYR A 9 3.40 -23.95 -13.83
C TYR A 9 4.90 -24.24 -13.99
N ASN A 10 5.37 -24.60 -15.19
CA ASN A 10 6.73 -25.12 -15.39
C ASN A 10 7.74 -24.19 -16.09
N GLU A 11 7.41 -22.92 -16.34
CA GLU A 11 8.35 -21.98 -16.97
C GLU A 11 8.35 -20.61 -16.27
N ALA A 12 9.02 -20.54 -15.12
CA ALA A 12 9.52 -19.29 -14.55
C ALA A 12 11.05 -19.40 -14.38
N PRO A 13 11.81 -18.33 -14.70
CA PRO A 13 13.28 -18.40 -14.70
C PRO A 13 13.82 -18.53 -13.28
N THR A 14 14.69 -19.53 -13.11
CA THR A 14 15.40 -19.89 -11.88
C THR A 14 16.34 -18.76 -11.42
N VAL A 15 16.04 -18.16 -10.26
CA VAL A 15 16.96 -17.33 -9.45
C VAL A 15 17.25 -18.04 -8.12
N GLU A 16 17.42 -19.36 -8.14
CA GLU A 16 17.24 -20.20 -6.95
C GLU A 16 18.51 -20.94 -6.45
N SER A 17 19.72 -20.62 -6.90
CA SER A 17 20.90 -21.43 -6.53
C SER A 17 21.86 -20.83 -5.51
N THR A 18 21.63 -19.62 -4.96
CA THR A 18 22.60 -19.00 -4.01
C THR A 18 22.05 -18.76 -2.60
N VAL A 19 20.72 -18.80 -2.37
CA VAL A 19 20.13 -18.52 -1.05
C VAL A 19 19.57 -19.78 -0.36
N ALA A 20 19.23 -20.84 -1.12
CA ALA A 20 18.53 -22.01 -0.60
C ALA A 20 19.37 -22.92 0.33
N ASN A 21 20.70 -22.83 0.32
CA ASN A 21 21.57 -23.73 1.10
C ASN A 21 22.00 -23.20 2.47
N HIS A 22 21.52 -22.03 2.93
CA HIS A 22 22.07 -21.38 4.13
C HIS A 22 21.31 -21.58 5.44
N ILE A 23 20.11 -22.16 5.43
CA ILE A 23 19.29 -22.35 6.64
C ILE A 23 18.75 -23.80 6.72
N ALA A 24 19.64 -24.78 6.50
CA ALA A 24 19.32 -26.20 6.61
C ALA A 24 19.15 -26.68 8.07
N TRP A 25 19.52 -25.86 9.06
CA TRP A 25 19.49 -26.22 10.47
C TRP A 25 18.06 -26.32 11.05
N LEU A 26 17.07 -25.63 10.48
CA LEU A 26 15.71 -25.62 11.03
C LEU A 26 14.87 -26.84 10.60
N GLU A 27 15.12 -27.38 9.40
CA GLU A 27 14.26 -28.41 8.81
C GLU A 27 14.37 -29.74 9.56
N GLY A 28 13.25 -30.19 10.13
CA GLY A 28 13.15 -31.50 10.79
C GLY A 28 13.68 -31.54 12.23
N VAL A 29 13.99 -30.39 12.83
CA VAL A 29 14.32 -30.33 14.26
C VAL A 29 13.07 -30.64 15.08
N ASP A 30 13.20 -31.60 15.99
CA ASP A 30 12.15 -31.93 16.95
C ASP A 30 11.84 -30.67 17.81
N PRO A 31 10.59 -30.17 17.83
CA PRO A 31 10.22 -29.02 18.64
C PRO A 31 10.44 -29.23 20.15
N ASP A 32 10.57 -30.49 20.60
CA ASP A 32 10.90 -30.83 21.98
C ASP A 32 12.41 -30.99 22.23
N SER A 33 13.26 -30.83 21.21
CA SER A 33 14.71 -30.82 21.39
C SER A 33 15.17 -29.66 22.29
N PRO A 34 16.22 -29.83 23.10
CA PRO A 34 16.75 -28.76 23.97
C PRO A 34 17.12 -27.48 23.20
N GLU A 35 17.56 -27.63 21.94
CA GLU A 35 17.93 -26.54 21.05
C GLU A 35 16.70 -25.72 20.62
N ALA A 36 15.63 -26.38 20.15
CA ALA A 36 14.37 -25.73 19.80
C ALA A 36 13.73 -25.05 21.02
N GLN A 37 13.78 -25.69 22.19
CA GLN A 37 13.26 -25.11 23.43
C GLN A 37 14.02 -23.83 23.82
N ARG A 38 15.35 -23.85 23.77
CA ARG A 38 16.17 -22.66 24.07
C ARG A 38 15.93 -21.55 23.06
N ALA A 39 15.89 -21.86 21.77
CA ALA A 39 15.58 -20.89 20.73
C ALA A 39 14.19 -20.27 20.91
N GLY A 40 13.18 -21.09 21.22
CA GLY A 40 11.83 -20.65 21.52
C GLY A 40 11.75 -19.68 22.70
N GLU A 41 12.45 -19.99 23.81
CA GLU A 41 12.52 -19.09 24.98
C GLU A 41 13.18 -17.76 24.60
N HIS A 42 14.28 -17.80 23.85
CA HIS A 42 14.99 -16.60 23.42
C HIS A 42 14.14 -15.73 22.48
N PHE A 43 13.42 -16.33 21.53
CA PHE A 43 12.46 -15.61 20.69
C PHE A 43 11.34 -14.99 21.53
N PHE A 44 10.82 -15.72 22.51
CA PHE A 44 9.78 -15.20 23.39
C PHE A 44 10.29 -14.03 24.23
N GLN A 45 11.51 -14.11 24.78
CA GLN A 45 12.13 -13.01 25.51
C GLN A 45 12.37 -11.77 24.64
N LEU A 46 12.86 -11.95 23.40
CA LEU A 46 13.05 -10.83 22.47
C LEU A 46 11.72 -10.14 22.15
N MET A 47 10.68 -10.92 21.87
CA MET A 47 9.37 -10.38 21.52
C MET A 47 8.67 -9.72 22.73
N LEU A 48 8.75 -10.32 23.92
CA LEU A 48 8.20 -9.75 25.15
C LEU A 48 8.91 -8.46 25.57
N ASN A 49 10.22 -8.38 25.35
CA ASN A 49 11.06 -7.25 25.76
C ASN A 49 11.45 -6.34 24.59
N THR A 50 10.63 -6.27 23.53
CA THR A 50 10.91 -5.49 22.31
C THR A 50 11.39 -4.07 22.61
N ARG A 51 10.78 -3.38 23.58
CA ARG A 51 11.12 -2.00 23.97
C ARG A 51 12.52 -1.83 24.58
N LEU A 52 13.13 -2.90 25.11
CA LEU A 52 14.45 -2.84 25.73
C LEU A 52 15.58 -2.83 24.70
N TRP A 53 15.34 -3.40 23.52
CA TRP A 53 16.38 -3.62 22.52
C TRP A 53 16.07 -2.98 21.17
N MET A 54 14.79 -2.69 20.87
CA MET A 54 14.40 -1.87 19.72
C MET A 54 14.22 -0.41 20.13
N HIS A 55 15.01 0.47 19.52
CA HIS A 55 15.05 1.90 19.85
C HIS A 55 14.07 2.71 19.03
N ARG A 56 13.97 2.40 17.73
CA ARG A 56 13.14 3.17 16.80
C ARG A 56 12.61 2.31 15.65
N ARG A 57 11.35 2.56 15.27
CA ARG A 57 10.71 2.05 14.05
C ARG A 57 10.29 3.22 13.16
N VAL A 58 10.61 3.14 11.88
CA VAL A 58 10.07 4.05 10.84
C VAL A 58 9.28 3.20 9.86
N ASP A 59 8.00 3.50 9.70
CA ASP A 59 7.10 2.86 8.76
C ASP A 59 6.74 3.87 7.66
N SER A 60 7.20 3.60 6.44
CA SER A 60 7.10 4.52 5.31
C SER A 60 6.28 3.91 4.18
N LEU A 61 5.19 4.57 3.82
CA LEU A 61 4.33 4.20 2.71
C LEU A 61 4.62 5.06 1.49
N ARG A 62 4.95 4.43 0.36
CA ARG A 62 5.27 5.12 -0.89
C ARG A 62 4.28 4.77 -1.99
N LEU A 63 3.61 5.80 -2.50
CA LEU A 63 2.68 5.71 -3.64
C LEU A 63 3.34 6.19 -4.96
N ASP A 64 4.62 6.59 -4.92
CA ASP A 64 5.40 7.11 -6.04
C ASP A 64 6.36 6.09 -6.66
N ASP A 65 6.59 4.94 -6.00
CA ASP A 65 7.53 3.89 -6.42
C ASP A 65 6.91 2.86 -7.40
N GLY A 66 6.07 3.34 -8.33
CA GLY A 66 5.51 2.55 -9.44
C GLY A 66 4.00 2.28 -9.33
N PRO A 67 3.49 1.22 -10.02
CA PRO A 67 2.05 0.93 -10.07
C PRO A 67 1.49 0.36 -8.76
N GLN A 68 2.36 -0.16 -7.89
CA GLN A 68 2.00 -0.84 -6.63
C GLN A 68 2.37 0.01 -5.41
N THR A 69 1.66 -0.18 -4.31
CA THR A 69 1.96 0.49 -3.04
C THR A 69 3.17 -0.19 -2.43
N ARG A 70 4.24 0.57 -2.18
CA ARG A 70 5.47 0.02 -1.58
C ARG A 70 5.61 0.48 -0.14
N ARG A 71 5.75 -0.48 0.78
CA ARG A 71 5.99 -0.22 2.19
C ARG A 71 7.46 -0.42 2.50
N HIS A 72 8.05 0.53 3.22
CA HIS A 72 9.43 0.51 3.67
C HIS A 72 9.43 0.58 5.19
N VAL A 73 10.06 -0.38 5.84
CA VAL A 73 10.17 -0.41 7.29
C VAL A 73 11.65 -0.38 7.68
N SER A 74 11.98 0.47 8.65
CA SER A 74 13.31 0.59 9.23
C SER A 74 13.22 0.36 10.72
N TYR A 75 14.03 -0.55 11.24
CA TYR A 75 14.23 -0.79 12.66
C TYR A 75 15.64 -0.39 13.07
N ASP A 76 15.76 0.35 14.16
CA ASP A 76 17.01 0.70 14.82
C ASP A 76 17.02 -0.02 16.17
N PHE A 77 17.99 -0.88 16.41
CA PHE A 77 17.97 -1.82 17.52
C PHE A 77 19.40 -2.20 17.98
N THR A 78 19.51 -2.82 19.15
CA THR A 78 20.73 -3.40 19.71
C THR A 78 20.39 -4.78 20.24
N LEU A 79 20.85 -5.85 19.58
CA LEU A 79 20.45 -7.22 19.93
C LEU A 79 21.18 -7.70 21.20
N PRO A 80 20.49 -8.02 22.31
CA PRO A 80 21.13 -8.55 23.51
C PRO A 80 21.74 -9.94 23.30
N ALA A 81 22.95 -10.16 23.83
CA ALA A 81 23.65 -11.45 23.72
C ALA A 81 22.90 -12.59 24.41
N GLU A 82 22.32 -12.32 25.58
CA GLU A 82 21.62 -13.29 26.44
C GLU A 82 20.40 -13.92 25.78
N TRP A 83 19.78 -13.24 24.81
CA TRP A 83 18.61 -13.74 24.07
C TRP A 83 18.90 -14.00 22.60
N SER A 84 20.17 -13.96 22.20
CA SER A 84 20.55 -14.24 20.82
C SER A 84 20.31 -15.72 20.46
N VAL A 85 19.79 -15.99 19.26
CA VAL A 85 19.64 -17.34 18.71
C VAL A 85 20.67 -17.52 17.61
N THR A 86 21.80 -18.12 17.96
CA THR A 86 22.95 -18.27 17.05
C THR A 86 22.78 -19.50 16.15
N GLU A 87 22.96 -19.29 14.85
CA GLU A 87 23.02 -20.35 13.84
C GLU A 87 24.43 -20.98 13.81
N SER A 88 24.54 -22.20 13.26
CA SER A 88 25.81 -22.94 13.17
C SER A 88 26.90 -22.24 12.34
N ASN A 89 26.51 -21.31 11.46
CA ASN A 89 27.40 -20.52 10.60
C ASN A 89 27.83 -19.18 11.21
N GLY A 90 27.57 -18.95 12.51
CA GLY A 90 27.91 -17.69 13.20
C GLY A 90 26.97 -16.53 12.88
N ARG A 91 25.84 -16.79 12.23
CA ARG A 91 24.74 -15.83 12.06
C ARG A 91 23.80 -15.89 13.26
N VAL A 92 22.92 -14.92 13.36
CA VAL A 92 21.93 -14.83 14.43
C VAL A 92 20.53 -14.60 13.85
N LEU A 93 19.55 -15.34 14.35
CA LEU A 93 18.15 -15.17 14.01
C LEU A 93 17.54 -14.10 14.93
N VAL A 94 16.92 -13.09 14.31
CA VAL A 94 16.30 -11.98 15.04
C VAL A 94 14.82 -11.89 14.67
N PRO A 95 13.89 -12.08 15.63
CA PRO A 95 12.48 -11.82 15.43
C PRO A 95 12.25 -10.31 15.44
N ILE A 96 11.83 -9.75 14.31
CA ILE A 96 11.73 -8.29 14.15
C ILE A 96 10.33 -7.79 14.50
N THR A 97 9.30 -8.46 14.00
CA THR A 97 7.91 -8.05 14.22
C THR A 97 6.97 -9.18 13.87
N LEU A 98 5.71 -9.04 14.23
CA LEU A 98 4.64 -9.76 13.58
C LEU A 98 4.25 -9.03 12.28
N MET A 99 4.06 -9.78 11.20
CA MET A 99 3.58 -9.26 9.91
C MET A 99 2.31 -9.98 9.49
N ALA A 100 1.37 -9.27 8.85
CA ALA A 100 0.14 -9.86 8.36
C ALA A 100 0.42 -11.04 7.41
N LYS A 101 -0.31 -12.15 7.59
CA LYS A 101 -0.23 -13.30 6.68
C LYS A 101 -0.71 -12.91 5.29
N GLY A 102 0.09 -13.27 4.30
CA GLY A 102 -0.17 -12.98 2.90
C GLY A 102 1.08 -13.21 2.06
N THR A 103 0.93 -13.09 0.74
CA THR A 103 2.09 -13.14 -0.15
C THR A 103 2.82 -11.80 -0.12
N LEU A 104 4.04 -11.78 0.42
CA LEU A 104 4.94 -10.64 0.29
C LEU A 104 5.52 -10.61 -1.11
N ARG A 105 5.28 -9.53 -1.86
CA ARG A 105 5.79 -9.38 -3.23
C ARG A 105 6.98 -8.41 -3.21
N ARG A 106 8.03 -8.74 -3.97
CA ARG A 106 9.25 -7.91 -4.08
C ARG A 106 9.79 -7.48 -2.71
N LEU A 107 9.90 -8.47 -1.81
CA LEU A 107 10.50 -8.28 -0.50
C LEU A 107 12.01 -8.11 -0.67
N ASP A 108 12.49 -6.92 -0.32
CA ASP A 108 13.89 -6.54 -0.40
C ASP A 108 14.39 -6.14 0.99
N THR A 109 15.57 -6.63 1.38
CA THR A 109 16.27 -6.22 2.60
C THR A 109 17.52 -5.41 2.24
N ALA A 110 17.80 -4.37 3.01
CA ALA A 110 19.07 -3.65 2.88
C ALA A 110 20.18 -4.40 3.62
N PRO A 111 21.43 -4.38 3.10
CA PRO A 111 22.56 -4.94 3.81
C PRO A 111 22.85 -4.13 5.09
N ILE A 112 23.23 -4.82 6.15
CA ILE A 112 23.71 -4.22 7.41
C ILE A 112 25.23 -4.32 7.41
N ALA A 113 25.92 -3.19 7.57
CA ALA A 113 27.39 -3.12 7.51
C ALA A 113 28.00 -3.79 6.25
N GLY A 114 27.29 -3.70 5.11
CA GLY A 114 27.72 -4.31 3.84
C GLY A 114 27.43 -5.80 3.71
N VAL A 115 26.87 -6.45 4.73
CA VAL A 115 26.49 -7.87 4.71
C VAL A 115 25.01 -8.03 4.40
N ALA A 116 24.69 -8.93 3.48
CA ALA A 116 23.30 -9.21 3.12
C ALA A 116 22.51 -9.84 4.28
N SER A 117 21.29 -9.34 4.47
CA SER A 117 20.32 -9.83 5.45
C SER A 117 19.40 -10.84 4.78
N ALA A 118 19.33 -12.07 5.28
CA ALA A 118 18.48 -13.11 4.72
C ALA A 118 17.15 -13.17 5.49
N VAL A 119 16.03 -13.22 4.77
CA VAL A 119 14.70 -13.42 5.38
C VAL A 119 14.38 -14.90 5.36
N LEU A 120 13.81 -15.41 6.45
CA LEU A 120 13.40 -16.81 6.56
C LEU A 120 12.19 -17.10 5.67
N THR A 121 12.09 -18.33 5.19
CA THR A 121 10.92 -18.79 4.42
C THR A 121 9.68 -18.87 5.30
N SER A 122 8.50 -19.00 4.69
CA SER A 122 7.25 -19.18 5.44
C SER A 122 7.26 -20.44 6.32
N GLY A 123 7.88 -21.53 5.86
CA GLY A 123 8.03 -22.77 6.62
C GLY A 123 8.90 -22.58 7.86
N GLN A 124 10.06 -21.94 7.71
CA GLN A 124 11.00 -21.65 8.79
C GLN A 124 10.42 -20.69 9.82
N ASN A 125 9.79 -19.59 9.38
CA ASN A 125 9.12 -18.64 10.27
C ASN A 125 8.03 -19.33 11.11
N ARG A 126 7.30 -20.28 10.52
CA ARG A 126 6.28 -21.07 11.21
C ARG A 126 6.88 -22.00 12.27
N GLU A 127 7.98 -22.68 11.97
CA GLU A 127 8.67 -23.55 12.93
C GLU A 127 9.19 -22.74 14.13
N CYS A 128 9.86 -21.62 13.88
CA CYS A 128 10.32 -20.73 14.94
C CYS A 128 9.15 -20.15 15.77
N ALA A 129 8.03 -19.79 15.12
CA ALA A 129 6.83 -19.34 15.82
C ALA A 129 6.23 -20.44 16.72
N LEU A 130 6.22 -21.71 16.25
CA LEU A 130 5.80 -22.84 17.08
C LEU A 130 6.72 -22.99 18.29
N TRP A 131 8.04 -22.95 18.12
CA TRP A 131 8.99 -23.06 19.23
C TRP A 131 8.78 -21.95 20.27
N MET A 132 8.57 -20.72 19.79
CA MET A 132 8.28 -19.56 20.64
C MET A 132 6.99 -19.75 21.44
N LEU A 133 5.88 -20.15 20.80
CA LEU A 133 4.61 -20.36 21.49
C LEU A 133 4.66 -21.55 22.45
N LEU A 134 5.40 -22.61 22.12
CA LEU A 134 5.61 -23.72 23.05
C LEU A 134 6.42 -23.28 24.27
N ALA A 135 7.48 -22.49 24.11
CA ALA A 135 8.23 -21.92 25.22
C ALA A 135 7.35 -21.01 26.09
N ALA A 136 6.62 -20.07 25.47
CA ALA A 136 5.66 -19.21 26.15
C ALA A 136 4.64 -20.03 26.96
N SER A 137 4.13 -21.11 26.37
CA SER A 137 3.16 -21.98 27.05
C SER A 137 3.74 -22.68 28.28
N ARG A 138 5.03 -23.03 28.30
CA ARG A 138 5.67 -23.66 29.47
C ARG A 138 5.81 -22.68 30.62
N ARG A 139 5.99 -21.39 30.30
CA ARG A 139 6.14 -20.31 31.28
C ARG A 139 4.80 -19.81 31.82
N LEU A 140 3.81 -19.63 30.92
CA LEU A 140 2.55 -18.95 31.24
C LEU A 140 1.41 -19.90 31.59
N LEU A 141 1.51 -21.18 31.23
CA LEU A 141 0.44 -22.15 31.47
C LEU A 141 0.87 -23.25 32.46
N PRO A 142 -0.09 -23.81 33.21
CA PRO A 142 0.14 -24.93 34.11
C PRO A 142 0.82 -26.15 33.45
N GLU A 143 1.59 -26.90 34.24
CA GLU A 143 2.32 -28.08 33.77
C GLU A 143 1.39 -29.24 33.34
N ASP A 144 0.16 -29.30 33.85
CA ASP A 144 -0.81 -30.38 33.61
C ASP A 144 -1.50 -30.35 32.24
N ILE A 145 -1.19 -29.36 31.39
CA ILE A 145 -1.75 -29.27 30.04
C ILE A 145 -1.19 -30.35 29.11
N GLU A 146 -2.07 -30.97 28.30
CA GLU A 146 -1.71 -31.94 27.25
C GLU A 146 -0.85 -31.30 26.13
N ARG A 147 0.48 -31.23 26.34
CA ARG A 147 1.45 -30.53 25.46
C ARG A 147 1.48 -31.07 24.02
N SER A 148 1.30 -32.37 23.82
CA SER A 148 1.28 -32.99 22.48
C SER A 148 0.08 -32.52 21.65
N LYS A 149 -1.07 -32.29 22.30
CA LYS A 149 -2.25 -31.73 21.64
C LYS A 149 -2.12 -30.22 21.44
N LEU A 150 -1.57 -29.50 22.42
CA LEU A 150 -1.22 -28.09 22.27
C LEU A 150 -0.36 -27.85 21.02
N SER A 151 0.77 -28.56 20.91
CA SER A 151 1.70 -28.46 19.79
C SER A 151 1.01 -28.69 18.44
N ARG A 152 0.17 -29.74 18.34
CA ARG A 152 -0.60 -30.01 17.11
C ARG A 152 -1.58 -28.90 16.77
N LEU A 153 -2.30 -28.34 17.74
CA LEU A 153 -3.25 -27.25 17.51
C LEU A 153 -2.54 -25.95 17.11
N LEU A 154 -1.44 -25.60 17.79
CA LEU A 154 -0.59 -24.47 17.43
C LEU A 154 -0.09 -24.60 15.99
N TRP A 155 0.47 -25.75 15.64
CA TRP A 155 0.96 -26.01 14.28
C TRP A 155 -0.12 -25.84 13.21
N GLN A 156 -1.36 -26.27 13.49
CA GLN A 156 -2.46 -26.19 12.54
C GLN A 156 -2.77 -24.75 12.14
N PHE A 157 -3.08 -23.84 13.08
CA PHE A 157 -3.44 -22.47 12.67
C PHE A 157 -2.22 -21.64 12.23
N LEU A 158 -1.00 -21.94 12.72
CA LEU A 158 0.22 -21.33 12.20
C LEU A 158 0.46 -21.68 10.72
N SER A 159 0.01 -22.87 10.27
CA SER A 159 0.14 -23.34 8.88
C SER A 159 -0.94 -22.83 7.93
N LEU A 160 -2.02 -22.24 8.45
CA LEU A 160 -3.20 -21.89 7.68
C LEU A 160 -3.22 -20.40 7.32
N ASP A 161 -3.90 -20.09 6.21
CA ASP A 161 -4.30 -18.72 5.87
C ASP A 161 -5.25 -18.15 6.93
N THR A 162 -5.37 -16.82 6.99
CA THR A 162 -6.13 -16.11 8.02
C THR A 162 -7.55 -16.65 8.23
N LYS A 163 -8.33 -16.85 7.14
CA LYS A 163 -9.74 -17.28 7.23
C LYS A 163 -9.89 -18.69 7.81
N ARG A 164 -8.98 -19.59 7.44
CA ARG A 164 -8.97 -20.94 7.99
C ARG A 164 -8.40 -20.95 9.41
N GLY A 165 -7.37 -20.15 9.66
CA GLY A 165 -6.75 -19.97 10.97
C GLY A 165 -7.75 -19.55 12.05
N GLU A 166 -8.63 -18.59 11.77
CA GLU A 166 -9.68 -18.11 12.69
C GLU A 166 -10.56 -19.26 13.21
N ARG A 167 -11.01 -20.15 12.33
CA ARG A 167 -11.85 -21.31 12.72
C ARG A 167 -11.09 -22.30 13.60
N TYR A 168 -9.81 -22.54 13.32
CA TYR A 168 -8.99 -23.43 14.14
C TYR A 168 -8.62 -22.78 15.48
N PHE A 169 -8.48 -21.45 15.50
CA PHE A 169 -8.25 -20.71 16.73
C PHE A 169 -9.46 -20.81 17.67
N GLU A 170 -10.69 -20.72 17.18
CA GLU A 170 -11.90 -20.97 17.98
C GLU A 170 -11.89 -22.36 18.64
N LEU A 171 -11.52 -23.40 17.89
CA LEU A 171 -11.37 -24.76 18.43
C LEU A 171 -10.25 -24.85 19.48
N PHE A 172 -9.13 -24.16 19.24
CA PHE A 172 -8.04 -24.06 20.18
C PHE A 172 -8.46 -23.37 21.48
N VAL A 173 -9.21 -22.26 21.41
CA VAL A 173 -9.75 -21.53 22.57
C VAL A 173 -10.64 -22.46 23.39
N LEU A 174 -11.60 -23.14 22.76
CA LEU A 174 -12.51 -24.06 23.43
C LEU A 174 -11.75 -25.21 24.11
N TRP A 175 -10.76 -25.79 23.42
CA TRP A 175 -9.92 -26.82 24.00
C TRP A 175 -9.13 -26.29 25.20
N LEU A 176 -8.45 -25.14 25.07
CA LEU A 176 -7.64 -24.58 26.15
C LEU A 176 -8.50 -24.25 27.38
N LYS A 177 -9.70 -23.69 27.18
CA LYS A 177 -10.66 -23.45 28.26
C LYS A 177 -11.05 -24.72 29.01
N SER A 178 -11.24 -25.83 28.30
CA SER A 178 -11.53 -27.12 28.94
C SER A 178 -10.36 -27.72 29.73
N GLN A 179 -9.11 -27.36 29.39
CA GLN A 179 -7.92 -27.77 30.15
C GLN A 179 -7.71 -26.90 31.40
N LEU A 180 -7.95 -25.60 31.28
CA LEU A 180 -7.66 -24.63 32.33
C LEU A 180 -8.78 -24.52 33.37
N GLY A 181 -10.04 -24.73 32.99
CA GLY A 181 -11.19 -24.47 33.87
C GLY A 181 -11.23 -22.99 34.28
N ASP A 182 -11.36 -22.72 35.58
CA ASP A 182 -11.35 -21.35 36.11
C ASP A 182 -10.01 -20.62 35.93
N ARG A 183 -8.92 -21.35 35.65
CA ARG A 183 -7.58 -20.77 35.40
C ARG A 183 -7.47 -20.00 34.08
N THR A 184 -8.53 -19.95 33.26
CA THR A 184 -8.54 -19.17 32.01
C THR A 184 -8.51 -17.67 32.23
N GLU A 185 -8.90 -17.22 33.42
CA GLU A 185 -8.99 -15.79 33.77
C GLU A 185 -7.70 -15.26 34.41
N THR A 186 -6.64 -16.07 34.52
CA THR A 186 -5.36 -15.58 35.02
C THR A 186 -4.68 -14.70 33.96
N ASP A 187 -3.96 -13.67 34.41
CA ASP A 187 -3.24 -12.75 33.52
C ASP A 187 -2.29 -13.50 32.57
N ASP A 188 -1.62 -14.55 33.06
CA ASP A 188 -0.71 -15.38 32.24
C ASP A 188 -1.45 -16.13 31.12
N ALA A 189 -2.62 -16.72 31.43
CA ALA A 189 -3.42 -17.43 30.44
C ALA A 189 -3.98 -16.46 29.39
N ILE A 190 -4.44 -15.27 29.82
CA ILE A 190 -4.92 -14.21 28.95
C ILE A 190 -3.78 -13.72 28.04
N LEU A 191 -2.59 -13.46 28.60
CA LEU A 191 -1.42 -13.05 27.84
C LEU A 191 -1.05 -14.10 26.79
N PHE A 192 -0.98 -15.37 27.16
CA PHE A 192 -0.71 -16.45 26.21
C PHE A 192 -1.76 -16.49 25.09
N MET A 193 -3.04 -16.32 25.43
CA MET A 193 -4.13 -16.27 24.45
C MET A 193 -4.00 -15.10 23.47
N LEU A 194 -3.68 -13.89 23.94
CA LEU A 194 -3.49 -12.71 23.09
C LEU A 194 -2.32 -12.87 22.11
N TRP A 195 -1.19 -13.42 22.58
CA TRP A 195 -0.06 -13.75 21.71
C TRP A 195 -0.47 -14.78 20.66
N THR A 196 -1.15 -15.85 21.09
CA THR A 196 -1.57 -16.92 20.18
C THR A 196 -2.57 -16.43 19.14
N GLU A 197 -3.52 -15.58 19.53
CA GLU A 197 -4.48 -14.93 18.64
C GLU A 197 -3.79 -14.09 17.57
N SER A 198 -2.74 -13.36 17.95
CA SER A 198 -1.98 -12.52 17.01
C SER A 198 -1.37 -13.34 15.87
N PHE A 199 -1.03 -14.61 16.09
CA PHE A 199 -0.52 -15.54 15.08
C PHE A 199 -1.58 -16.13 14.14
N VAL A 200 -2.86 -15.87 14.39
CA VAL A 200 -3.93 -16.25 13.47
C VAL A 200 -3.84 -15.42 12.21
N THR A 201 -3.69 -14.11 12.37
CA THR A 201 -3.66 -13.11 11.29
C THR A 201 -2.24 -12.73 10.89
N ASN A 202 -1.24 -12.98 11.73
CA ASN A 202 0.15 -12.61 11.50
C ASN A 202 1.10 -13.82 11.51
N PHE A 203 2.31 -13.62 11.02
CA PHE A 203 3.44 -14.55 11.17
C PHE A 203 4.64 -13.82 11.80
N LEU A 204 5.54 -14.57 12.43
CA LEU A 204 6.77 -14.05 13.00
C LEU A 204 7.75 -13.74 11.87
N PHE A 205 8.10 -12.47 11.68
CA PHE A 205 9.07 -12.06 10.67
C PHE A 205 10.48 -12.14 11.23
N LEU A 206 11.21 -13.20 10.87
CA LEU A 206 12.59 -13.41 11.27
C LEU A 206 13.56 -13.05 10.16
N VAL A 207 14.67 -12.45 10.57
CA VAL A 207 15.81 -12.15 9.70
C VAL A 207 17.06 -12.78 10.28
N SER A 208 17.81 -13.47 9.43
CA SER A 208 19.14 -13.99 9.73
C SER A 208 20.17 -12.91 9.41
N LEU A 209 20.95 -12.53 10.43
CA LEU A 209 21.93 -11.45 10.38
C LEU A 209 23.33 -11.94 10.79
N ASP A 210 24.36 -11.17 10.49
CA ASP A 210 25.73 -11.47 10.92
C ASP A 210 25.84 -11.40 12.45
N GLY A 211 26.43 -12.42 13.11
CA GLY A 211 26.55 -12.47 14.57
C GLY A 211 27.33 -11.31 15.20
N ARG A 212 28.11 -10.56 14.40
CA ARG A 212 28.79 -9.33 14.85
C ARG A 212 27.85 -8.23 15.33
N ILE A 213 26.55 -8.30 15.01
CA ILE A 213 25.58 -7.30 15.48
C ILE A 213 25.20 -7.45 16.96
N ILE A 214 25.57 -8.56 17.61
CA ILE A 214 25.23 -8.81 19.01
C ILE A 214 25.88 -7.73 19.88
N ASN A 215 25.07 -7.09 20.73
CA ASN A 215 25.39 -5.92 21.55
C ASN A 215 25.79 -4.64 20.77
N ASP A 216 25.80 -4.69 19.44
CA ASP A 216 26.07 -3.54 18.59
C ASP A 216 24.75 -2.91 18.10
N ARG A 217 24.76 -1.58 17.94
CA ARG A 217 23.61 -0.86 17.38
C ARG A 217 23.56 -1.04 15.87
N ALA A 218 22.45 -1.55 15.36
CA ALA A 218 22.24 -1.82 13.95
C ALA A 218 20.93 -1.20 13.43
N VAL A 219 20.86 -1.01 12.11
CA VAL A 219 19.64 -0.57 11.42
C VAL A 219 19.26 -1.58 10.36
N LEU A 220 18.17 -2.30 10.57
CA LEU A 220 17.57 -3.17 9.56
C LEU A 220 16.56 -2.37 8.74
N LYS A 221 16.67 -2.44 7.41
CA LYS A 221 15.66 -1.89 6.50
C LYS A 221 15.14 -2.99 5.61
N PHE A 222 13.85 -3.04 5.42
CA PHE A 222 13.22 -3.89 4.42
C PHE A 222 12.08 -3.16 3.73
N SER A 223 11.72 -3.63 2.55
CA SER A 223 10.60 -3.09 1.79
C SER A 223 9.89 -4.18 1.02
N PHE A 224 8.59 -4.04 0.83
CA PHE A 224 7.78 -4.99 0.07
C PHE A 224 6.61 -4.26 -0.57
N ASP A 225 6.12 -4.82 -1.67
CA ASP A 225 4.90 -4.37 -2.31
C ASP A 225 3.72 -4.94 -1.50
N GLN A 226 2.82 -4.04 -1.08
CA GLN A 226 1.56 -4.39 -0.43
C GLN A 226 0.39 -4.04 -1.35
N ASP A 227 -0.76 -4.70 -1.13
CA ASP A 227 -1.97 -4.32 -1.84
C ASP A 227 -2.37 -2.88 -1.46
N SER A 228 -3.04 -2.19 -2.40
CA SER A 228 -3.50 -0.83 -2.19
C SER A 228 -4.34 -0.73 -0.89
N PRO A 229 -4.02 0.19 0.02
CA PRO A 229 -4.79 0.37 1.25
C PRO A 229 -6.25 0.72 0.93
N PHE A 230 -7.15 0.50 1.89
CA PHE A 230 -8.55 0.82 1.71
C PHE A 230 -8.71 2.31 1.37
N ALA A 231 -9.42 2.59 0.29
CA ALA A 231 -9.59 3.92 -0.26
C ALA A 231 -11.07 4.24 -0.46
N LEU A 232 -11.55 5.29 0.21
CA LEU A 232 -12.88 5.83 0.00
C LEU A 232 -12.81 7.01 -0.98
N HIS A 233 -13.47 6.86 -2.13
CA HIS A 233 -13.55 7.92 -3.13
C HIS A 233 -14.59 8.98 -2.75
N ARG A 234 -14.13 10.23 -2.59
CA ARG A 234 -14.97 11.41 -2.35
C ARG A 234 -14.79 12.44 -3.45
N SER A 235 -15.52 12.32 -4.57
CA SER A 235 -15.57 13.26 -5.71
C SER A 235 -14.23 13.75 -6.30
N SER A 236 -13.43 14.51 -5.56
CA SER A 236 -12.13 15.07 -5.94
C SER A 236 -11.01 14.68 -4.97
N GLU A 237 -11.32 13.89 -3.95
CA GLU A 237 -10.42 13.47 -2.88
C GLU A 237 -10.54 11.96 -2.70
N VAL A 238 -9.46 11.34 -2.27
CA VAL A 238 -9.44 9.96 -1.84
C VAL A 238 -8.94 9.93 -0.41
N GLU A 239 -9.73 9.29 0.45
CA GLU A 239 -9.38 9.03 1.82
C GLU A 239 -8.83 7.61 1.92
N ILE A 240 -7.57 7.50 2.27
CA ILE A 240 -6.86 6.24 2.51
C ILE A 240 -6.83 5.99 4.01
N GLN A 241 -7.09 4.76 4.42
CA GLN A 241 -6.94 4.34 5.82
C GLN A 241 -6.12 3.06 5.94
N GLN A 242 -5.28 2.98 6.96
CA GLN A 242 -4.55 1.77 7.32
C GLN A 242 -4.33 1.70 8.83
N ALA A 243 -4.38 0.48 9.37
CA ALA A 243 -4.01 0.20 10.74
C ALA A 243 -2.49 0.32 10.94
N VAL A 244 -2.07 0.80 12.10
CA VAL A 244 -0.69 0.73 12.56
C VAL A 244 -0.52 -0.66 13.19
N GLU A 245 0.25 -1.54 12.55
CA GLU A 245 0.31 -2.95 12.95
C GLU A 245 0.87 -3.18 14.35
N THR A 246 1.84 -2.37 14.77
CA THR A 246 2.39 -2.46 16.13
C THR A 246 2.58 -1.06 16.70
N LEU A 247 1.55 -0.57 17.37
CA LEU A 247 1.63 0.66 18.15
C LEU A 247 2.21 0.31 19.53
N GLY A 248 3.17 1.09 20.02
CA GLY A 248 3.64 0.90 21.40
C GLY A 248 4.88 0.02 21.58
N ASP A 249 5.18 -0.85 20.60
CA ASP A 249 6.27 -1.84 20.68
C ASP A 249 7.68 -1.25 20.81
N VAL A 250 7.87 0.00 20.37
CA VAL A 250 9.18 0.67 20.37
C VAL A 250 9.08 2.07 20.98
N PRO A 251 10.11 2.57 21.69
CA PRO A 251 10.05 3.90 22.31
C PRO A 251 9.87 5.07 21.33
N SER A 252 10.35 4.93 20.08
CA SER A 252 10.27 5.96 19.05
C SER A 252 9.69 5.37 17.76
N GLN A 253 8.45 5.76 17.43
CA GLN A 253 7.78 5.28 16.23
C GLN A 253 7.48 6.46 15.29
N HIS A 254 7.78 6.28 14.02
CA HIS A 254 7.52 7.27 12.98
C HIS A 254 6.70 6.67 11.85
N ILE A 255 5.72 7.42 11.38
CA ILE A 255 4.98 7.11 10.16
C ILE A 255 5.37 8.16 9.12
N GLU A 256 5.81 7.68 7.97
CA GLU A 256 6.08 8.49 6.79
C GLU A 256 5.13 8.08 5.66
N ILE A 257 4.53 9.05 4.97
CA ILE A 257 3.74 8.75 3.79
C ILE A 257 4.17 9.69 2.67
N ARG A 258 4.54 9.11 1.54
CA ARG A 258 4.94 9.83 0.34
C ARG A 258 3.93 9.58 -0.77
N VAL A 259 3.47 10.67 -1.37
CA VAL A 259 2.55 10.67 -2.50
C VAL A 259 3.24 11.30 -3.72
N PRO A 260 2.93 10.85 -4.95
CA PRO A 260 3.59 11.36 -6.14
C PRO A 260 3.22 12.82 -6.40
N SER A 261 4.02 13.50 -7.22
CA SER A 261 3.89 14.93 -7.46
C SER A 261 2.61 15.38 -8.16
N SER A 262 1.89 14.45 -8.78
CA SER A 262 0.58 14.69 -9.41
C SER A 262 -0.56 14.82 -8.40
N VAL A 263 -0.33 14.44 -7.14
CA VAL A 263 -1.27 14.56 -6.02
C VAL A 263 -0.63 15.34 -4.87
N GLN A 264 -1.46 15.78 -3.93
CA GLN A 264 -1.05 16.49 -2.73
C GLN A 264 -1.83 15.97 -1.53
N VAL A 265 -1.20 15.97 -0.37
CA VAL A 265 -1.85 15.63 0.89
C VAL A 265 -2.70 16.82 1.35
N LYS A 266 -3.99 16.55 1.61
CA LYS A 266 -4.95 17.51 2.17
C LYS A 266 -5.02 17.44 3.68
N SER A 267 -5.02 16.24 4.23
CA SER A 267 -4.98 16.04 5.68
C SER A 267 -4.41 14.66 5.99
N PHE A 268 -3.75 14.57 7.13
CA PHE A 268 -3.40 13.32 7.76
C PHE A 268 -3.94 13.36 9.19
N LYS A 269 -4.54 12.25 9.63
CA LYS A 269 -5.04 12.09 10.99
C LYS A 269 -4.53 10.77 11.53
N LEU A 270 -4.05 10.76 12.75
CA LEU A 270 -3.77 9.56 13.52
C LEU A 270 -4.86 9.44 14.59
N VAL A 271 -5.58 8.32 14.56
CA VAL A 271 -6.67 8.00 15.48
C VAL A 271 -6.24 6.81 16.31
N GLU A 272 -6.29 6.94 17.62
CA GLU A 272 -5.86 5.94 18.61
C GLU A 272 -7.06 5.64 19.50
N ASP A 273 -7.48 4.37 19.57
CA ASP A 273 -8.67 3.94 20.32
C ASP A 273 -9.95 4.76 20.03
N GLY A 274 -10.05 5.26 18.79
CA GLY A 274 -11.18 6.09 18.34
C GLY A 274 -11.02 7.59 18.63
N GLU A 275 -10.02 7.98 19.43
CA GLU A 275 -9.71 9.37 19.74
C GLU A 275 -8.70 9.94 18.75
N LEU A 276 -8.91 11.20 18.34
CA LEU A 276 -7.99 11.90 17.45
C LEU A 276 -6.74 12.30 18.23
N ARG A 277 -5.62 11.68 17.88
CA ARG A 277 -4.34 11.93 18.53
C ARG A 277 -3.56 13.06 17.88
N GLU A 278 -3.42 12.98 16.57
CA GLU A 278 -2.65 13.95 15.78
C GLU A 278 -3.39 14.27 14.49
N GLU A 279 -3.42 15.55 14.13
CA GLU A 279 -3.97 16.02 12.86
C GLU A 279 -2.96 16.95 12.18
N ILE A 280 -2.45 16.50 11.03
CA ILE A 280 -1.60 17.30 10.17
C ILE A 280 -2.44 17.76 8.98
N LYS A 281 -2.79 19.05 8.95
CA LYS A 281 -3.49 19.64 7.81
C LYS A 281 -2.49 20.06 6.72
N GLY A 282 -2.80 19.70 5.48
CA GLY A 282 -2.10 20.21 4.31
C GLY A 282 -2.47 21.67 4.08
N SER A 283 -1.49 22.49 3.69
CA SER A 283 -1.72 23.88 3.30
C SER A 283 -1.84 23.99 1.78
N SER A 284 -2.80 24.78 1.30
CA SER A 284 -2.90 25.10 -0.14
C SER A 284 -1.72 25.94 -0.66
N LYS A 285 -1.02 26.66 0.22
CA LYS A 285 0.15 27.48 -0.13
C LYS A 285 1.44 26.65 -0.26
N HIS A 286 1.53 25.54 0.48
CA HIS A 286 2.68 24.64 0.47
C HIS A 286 2.17 23.20 0.32
N PRO A 287 1.95 22.74 -0.94
CA PRO A 287 1.46 21.39 -1.19
C PRO A 287 2.46 20.40 -0.59
N ARG A 288 2.01 19.59 0.36
CA ARG A 288 2.82 18.55 0.98
C ARG A 288 2.67 17.26 0.20
N GLN A 289 3.79 16.71 -0.25
CA GLN A 289 3.88 15.37 -0.83
C GLN A 289 4.32 14.33 0.20
N ILE A 290 4.90 14.79 1.30
CA ILE A 290 5.42 13.95 2.38
C ILE A 290 4.70 14.34 3.66
N VAL A 291 4.20 13.33 4.35
CA VAL A 291 3.76 13.39 5.74
C VAL A 291 4.79 12.67 6.57
N HIS A 292 5.17 13.28 7.69
CA HIS A 292 5.95 12.65 8.73
C HIS A 292 5.24 12.91 10.06
N CYS A 293 4.93 11.84 10.77
CA CYS A 293 4.25 11.84 12.05
C CYS A 293 5.13 11.07 13.03
N ALA A 294 5.44 11.67 14.18
CA ALA A 294 6.19 11.03 15.25
C ALA A 294 5.22 10.65 16.37
N ILE A 295 5.12 9.37 16.63
CA ILE A 295 4.20 8.81 17.62
C ILE A 295 4.99 8.63 18.92
N SER A 296 4.60 9.34 19.97
CA SER A 296 5.05 9.03 21.33
C SER A 296 4.30 7.79 21.81
N THR A 297 4.95 6.67 22.05
CA THR A 297 4.19 5.47 22.46
C THR A 297 3.66 5.63 23.88
N ASN A 298 2.33 5.62 24.05
CA ASN A 298 1.72 5.34 25.35
C ASN A 298 1.65 3.80 25.48
N PRO A 299 2.17 3.18 26.55
CA PRO A 299 2.06 1.73 26.75
C PRO A 299 0.62 1.19 26.72
N ASP A 300 -0.39 2.03 26.98
CA ASP A 300 -1.76 1.58 27.22
C ASP A 300 -2.64 1.48 25.96
N SER A 301 -2.15 1.95 24.80
CA SER A 301 -2.91 1.94 23.55
C SER A 301 -2.36 0.94 22.53
N TYR A 302 -3.25 0.09 22.04
CA TYR A 302 -2.88 -1.05 21.19
C TYR A 302 -3.39 -0.92 19.76
N VAL A 303 -4.32 0.01 19.49
CA VAL A 303 -4.94 0.14 18.17
C VAL A 303 -4.90 1.58 17.69
N ALA A 304 -4.01 1.85 16.73
CA ALA A 304 -4.03 3.09 15.97
C ALA A 304 -4.38 2.84 14.50
N ARG A 305 -5.04 3.81 13.89
CA ARG A 305 -5.22 3.90 12.44
C ARG A 305 -4.86 5.29 12.00
N TRP A 306 -4.24 5.39 10.84
CA TRP A 306 -4.07 6.68 10.20
C TRP A 306 -5.04 6.83 9.03
N HIS A 307 -5.47 8.07 8.82
CA HIS A 307 -6.34 8.50 7.72
C HIS A 307 -5.60 9.56 6.92
N LEU A 308 -5.46 9.34 5.62
CA LEU A 308 -4.81 10.26 4.70
C LEU A 308 -5.80 10.69 3.63
N SER A 309 -6.12 11.98 3.58
CA SER A 309 -6.87 12.57 2.47
C SER A 309 -5.88 13.12 1.44
N ILE A 310 -6.01 12.66 0.20
CA ILE A 310 -5.21 13.12 -0.94
C ILE A 310 -6.12 13.65 -2.04
N ALA A 311 -5.61 14.63 -2.78
CA ALA A 311 -6.32 15.27 -3.89
C ALA A 311 -5.33 15.53 -5.04
N PRO A 312 -5.81 15.82 -6.27
CA PRO A 312 -4.93 16.30 -7.33
C PRO A 312 -4.13 17.51 -6.85
N ALA A 313 -2.85 17.54 -7.22
CA ALA A 313 -2.01 18.70 -7.00
C ALA A 313 -2.58 19.89 -7.80
N SER A 314 -2.51 21.09 -7.23
CA SER A 314 -2.94 22.30 -7.94
C SER A 314 -1.99 22.68 -9.08
N GLN A 315 -0.82 22.05 -9.15
CA GLN A 315 0.19 22.17 -10.19
C GLN A 315 0.23 20.84 -10.97
N SER A 316 0.76 20.81 -12.20
CA SER A 316 0.69 19.66 -13.13
C SER A 316 -0.68 19.50 -13.81
N LEU A 317 -1.17 18.26 -13.93
CA LEU A 317 -2.28 17.83 -14.78
C LEU A 317 -3.56 18.64 -14.56
N TYR A 318 -3.90 18.98 -13.31
CA TYR A 318 -5.11 19.75 -13.01
C TYR A 318 -5.12 21.13 -13.71
N ARG A 319 -4.04 21.91 -13.60
CA ARG A 319 -3.92 23.22 -14.27
C ARG A 319 -3.92 23.06 -15.78
N PHE A 320 -3.16 22.08 -16.27
CA PHE A 320 -3.06 21.81 -17.70
C PHE A 320 -4.43 21.44 -18.29
N THR A 321 -5.18 20.54 -17.66
CA THR A 321 -6.56 20.18 -18.04
C THR A 321 -7.47 21.38 -17.97
N THR A 322 -7.41 22.16 -16.88
CA THR A 322 -8.27 23.35 -16.72
C THR A 322 -8.09 24.33 -17.87
N ILE A 323 -6.84 24.67 -18.20
CA ILE A 323 -6.51 25.60 -19.28
C ILE A 323 -6.88 24.99 -20.63
N SER A 324 -6.44 23.76 -20.91
CA SER A 324 -6.63 23.12 -22.23
C SER A 324 -8.11 22.91 -22.55
N VAL A 325 -8.89 22.37 -21.61
CA VAL A 325 -10.32 22.16 -21.79
C VAL A 325 -11.04 23.48 -22.01
N SER A 326 -10.71 24.52 -21.22
CA SER A 326 -11.36 25.83 -21.34
C SER A 326 -11.03 26.54 -22.65
N VAL A 327 -9.76 26.54 -23.06
CA VAL A 327 -9.31 27.18 -24.30
C VAL A 327 -9.88 26.44 -25.51
N VAL A 328 -9.82 25.11 -25.54
CA VAL A 328 -10.39 24.33 -26.64
C VAL A 328 -11.90 24.52 -26.70
N ALA A 329 -12.62 24.43 -25.57
CA ALA A 329 -14.07 24.67 -25.56
C ALA A 329 -14.43 26.06 -26.09
N PHE A 330 -13.72 27.11 -25.65
CA PHE A 330 -13.92 28.47 -26.15
C PHE A 330 -13.70 28.57 -27.67
N LEU A 331 -12.57 28.04 -28.17
CA LEU A 331 -12.24 28.11 -29.60
C LEU A 331 -13.22 27.31 -30.47
N VAL A 332 -13.65 26.14 -30.00
CA VAL A 332 -14.64 25.31 -30.72
C VAL A 332 -16.00 26.00 -30.75
N VAL A 333 -16.47 26.55 -29.63
CA VAL A 333 -17.74 27.29 -29.58
C VAL A 333 -17.67 28.52 -30.48
N LEU A 334 -16.60 29.31 -30.41
CA LEU A 334 -16.42 30.49 -31.26
C LEU A 334 -16.39 30.10 -32.75
N GLY A 335 -15.65 29.05 -33.11
CA GLY A 335 -15.60 28.51 -34.46
C GLY A 335 -16.98 28.08 -34.97
N SER A 336 -17.73 27.36 -34.14
CA SER A 336 -19.11 26.95 -34.43
C SER A 336 -20.05 28.14 -34.57
N MET A 337 -19.90 29.18 -33.73
CA MET A 337 -20.74 30.37 -33.84
C MET A 337 -20.49 31.16 -35.13
N ILE A 338 -19.21 31.36 -35.47
CA ILE A 338 -18.82 32.00 -36.74
C ILE A 338 -19.37 31.19 -37.92
N ARG A 339 -19.28 29.86 -37.86
CA ARG A 339 -19.65 28.98 -38.98
C ARG A 339 -21.15 28.77 -39.16
N ILE A 340 -21.89 28.54 -38.07
CA ILE A 340 -23.31 28.16 -38.09
C ILE A 340 -24.20 29.40 -38.13
N TYR A 341 -23.85 30.45 -37.37
CA TYR A 341 -24.66 31.66 -37.26
C TYR A 341 -24.13 32.82 -38.13
N ASN A 342 -23.09 32.58 -38.94
CA ASN A 342 -22.48 33.58 -39.81
C ASN A 342 -22.16 34.90 -39.08
N LEU A 343 -21.57 34.81 -37.88
CA LEU A 343 -21.20 36.01 -37.14
C LEU A 343 -20.25 36.88 -37.99
N PRO A 344 -20.52 38.19 -38.15
CA PRO A 344 -19.81 39.06 -39.07
C PRO A 344 -18.37 39.43 -38.64
N ILE A 345 -17.81 38.68 -37.69
CA ILE A 345 -16.47 38.90 -37.12
C ILE A 345 -15.37 38.63 -38.16
N VAL A 346 -15.61 37.67 -39.06
CA VAL A 346 -14.69 37.29 -40.13
C VAL A 346 -15.42 37.45 -41.46
N HIS A 347 -14.95 38.32 -42.35
CA HIS A 347 -15.48 38.43 -43.70
C HIS A 347 -15.06 37.21 -44.53
N TRP A 348 -15.94 36.23 -44.62
CA TRP A 348 -15.75 35.04 -45.45
C TRP A 348 -15.98 35.39 -46.92
N THR A 349 -14.91 35.73 -47.64
CA THR A 349 -14.95 35.96 -49.09
C THR A 349 -14.58 34.71 -49.91
N ALA A 350 -14.11 33.64 -49.27
CA ALA A 350 -13.68 32.43 -49.98
C ALA A 350 -14.46 31.18 -49.55
N THR A 351 -15.15 30.58 -50.52
CA THR A 351 -15.85 29.28 -50.47
C THR A 351 -14.90 28.07 -50.46
N THR A 352 -13.58 28.27 -50.30
CA THR A 352 -12.59 27.18 -50.32
C THR A 352 -12.37 26.59 -48.93
N LEU A 353 -13.25 25.66 -48.60
CA LEU A 353 -12.96 24.40 -47.89
C LEU A 353 -11.83 23.61 -48.57
N PRO A 354 -11.42 22.45 -48.02
CA PRO A 354 -10.76 22.12 -46.76
C PRO A 354 -9.26 22.47 -46.81
N SER A 355 -8.61 22.71 -45.67
CA SER A 355 -7.16 22.99 -45.62
C SER A 355 -6.44 21.85 -44.90
N PRO A 356 -5.61 21.05 -45.59
CA PRO A 356 -4.75 20.06 -44.96
C PRO A 356 -3.89 20.65 -43.84
N ALA A 357 -3.45 21.91 -43.97
CA ALA A 357 -2.69 22.60 -42.94
C ALA A 357 -3.50 22.79 -41.64
N SER A 358 -4.79 23.15 -41.73
CA SER A 358 -5.66 23.28 -40.56
C SER A 358 -5.90 21.94 -39.87
N SER A 359 -6.01 20.85 -40.64
CA SER A 359 -6.14 19.50 -40.08
C SER A 359 -4.89 19.10 -39.29
N ILE A 360 -3.70 19.31 -39.85
CA ILE A 360 -2.42 19.00 -39.19
C ILE A 360 -2.27 19.81 -37.88
N LEU A 361 -2.64 21.09 -37.90
CA LEU A 361 -2.59 21.95 -36.71
C LEU A 361 -3.52 21.49 -35.57
N LEU A 362 -4.63 20.82 -35.90
CA LEU A 362 -5.58 20.29 -34.91
C LEU A 362 -5.17 18.92 -34.37
N VAL A 363 -4.57 18.06 -35.21
CA VAL A 363 -4.12 16.72 -34.80
C VAL A 363 -2.99 16.80 -33.76
N GLY A 364 -2.05 17.74 -33.90
CA GLY A 364 -0.91 17.86 -32.98
C GLY A 364 -1.33 17.99 -31.50
N PRO A 365 -2.13 19.02 -31.13
CA PRO A 365 -2.67 19.15 -29.78
C PRO A 365 -3.53 17.96 -29.38
N ALA A 366 -4.33 17.37 -30.28
CA ALA A 366 -5.15 16.21 -29.95
C ALA A 366 -4.30 15.01 -29.50
N LEU A 367 -3.22 14.69 -30.24
CA LEU A 367 -2.30 13.62 -29.86
C LEU A 367 -1.61 13.91 -28.51
N LEU A 368 -1.21 15.16 -28.26
CA LEU A 368 -0.64 15.55 -26.97
C LEU A 368 -1.63 15.35 -25.82
N LEU A 369 -2.89 15.78 -25.98
CA LEU A 369 -3.95 15.61 -24.98
C LEU A 369 -4.28 14.13 -24.74
N SER A 370 -4.32 13.32 -25.81
CA SER A 370 -4.51 11.87 -25.73
C SER A 370 -3.34 11.18 -24.98
N TRP A 371 -2.10 11.57 -25.28
CA TRP A 371 -0.91 11.03 -24.61
C TRP A 371 -0.89 11.35 -23.12
N LEU A 372 -1.18 12.59 -22.73
CA LEU A 372 -1.32 13.00 -21.33
C LEU A 372 -2.51 12.33 -20.62
N GLY A 373 -3.50 11.88 -21.40
CA GLY A 373 -4.62 11.08 -20.91
C GLY A 373 -4.26 9.64 -20.53
N ARG A 374 -3.12 9.11 -20.99
CA ARG A 374 -2.65 7.75 -20.64
C ARG A 374 -1.90 7.78 -19.31
N GLY A 375 -2.13 6.79 -18.46
CA GLY A 375 -1.48 6.66 -17.15
C GLY A 375 -0.69 5.37 -17.03
N GLY A 376 0.54 5.46 -16.52
CA GLY A 376 1.37 4.35 -16.02
C GLY A 376 1.65 4.48 -14.52
N GLU A 377 0.74 5.15 -13.80
CA GLU A 377 0.91 5.52 -12.38
C GLU A 377 0.31 4.46 -11.44
N HIS A 378 0.60 4.62 -10.15
CA HIS A 378 -0.06 3.91 -9.07
C HIS A 378 -1.59 3.89 -9.21
N GLU A 379 -2.23 2.75 -8.94
CA GLU A 379 -3.68 2.56 -9.10
C GLU A 379 -4.52 3.65 -8.42
N LEU A 380 -4.25 3.94 -7.15
CA LEU A 380 -4.95 4.99 -6.39
C LEU A 380 -4.83 6.38 -7.04
N VAL A 381 -3.65 6.71 -7.59
CA VAL A 381 -3.39 7.98 -8.25
C VAL A 381 -4.11 8.04 -9.59
N GLY A 382 -4.11 6.92 -10.32
CA GLY A 382 -4.88 6.72 -11.53
C GLY A 382 -6.36 7.04 -11.31
N ARG A 383 -6.98 6.47 -10.27
CA ARG A 383 -8.39 6.72 -9.94
C ARG A 383 -8.67 8.17 -9.53
N ILE A 384 -7.74 8.86 -8.87
CA ILE A 384 -7.87 10.29 -8.51
C ILE A 384 -7.86 11.17 -9.75
N LEU A 385 -6.99 10.86 -10.71
CA LEU A 385 -6.76 11.66 -11.91
C LEU A 385 -7.63 11.25 -13.10
N GLU A 386 -8.32 10.11 -13.02
CA GLU A 386 -9.18 9.55 -14.06
C GLU A 386 -10.23 10.54 -14.60
N PRO A 387 -10.93 11.34 -13.77
CA PRO A 387 -11.87 12.33 -14.28
C PRO A 387 -11.18 13.38 -15.15
N LEU A 388 -9.99 13.86 -14.75
CA LEU A 388 -9.23 14.86 -15.50
C LEU A 388 -8.73 14.28 -16.83
N ARG A 389 -8.27 13.02 -16.83
CA ARG A 389 -7.84 12.30 -18.04
C ARG A 389 -9.00 12.06 -19.00
N SER A 390 -10.19 11.76 -18.48
CA SER A 390 -11.40 11.58 -19.27
C SER A 390 -11.80 12.88 -19.98
N MET A 391 -11.74 14.02 -19.29
CA MET A 391 -11.97 15.34 -19.89
C MET A 391 -10.94 15.63 -21.01
N LEU A 392 -9.66 15.32 -20.80
CA LEU A 392 -8.64 15.47 -21.84
C LEU A 392 -8.91 14.57 -23.05
N THR A 393 -9.35 13.34 -22.82
CA THR A 393 -9.71 12.38 -23.89
C THR A 393 -10.90 12.89 -24.71
N LEU A 394 -11.95 13.40 -24.06
CA LEU A 394 -13.09 14.02 -24.75
C LEU A 394 -12.68 15.24 -25.56
N THR A 395 -11.80 16.07 -25.00
CA THR A 395 -11.27 17.26 -25.67
C THR A 395 -10.42 16.88 -26.89
N SER A 396 -9.58 15.85 -26.74
CA SER A 396 -8.82 15.25 -27.84
C SER A 396 -9.75 14.73 -28.95
N ALA A 397 -10.81 14.00 -28.59
CA ALA A 397 -11.78 13.48 -29.56
C ALA A 397 -12.47 14.59 -30.35
N SER A 398 -12.83 15.71 -29.69
CA SER A 398 -13.38 16.89 -30.34
C SER A 398 -12.39 17.48 -31.38
N LEU A 399 -11.12 17.62 -31.01
CA LEU A 399 -10.09 18.14 -31.93
C LEU A 399 -9.81 17.19 -33.11
N VAL A 400 -9.74 15.88 -32.89
CA VAL A 400 -9.59 14.89 -33.98
C VAL A 400 -10.77 14.95 -34.94
N LEU A 401 -11.99 15.08 -34.40
CA LEU A 401 -13.18 15.23 -35.23
C LEU A 401 -13.10 16.50 -36.09
N LEU A 402 -12.74 17.65 -35.49
CA LEU A 402 -12.55 18.89 -36.24
C LEU A 402 -11.44 18.79 -37.29
N ALA A 403 -10.35 18.09 -36.99
CA ALA A 403 -9.28 17.84 -37.95
C ALA A 403 -9.78 17.03 -39.16
N ALA A 404 -10.61 16.01 -38.92
CA ALA A 404 -11.23 15.22 -39.98
C ALA A 404 -12.20 16.06 -40.82
N LEU A 405 -13.05 16.88 -40.18
CA LEU A 405 -13.95 17.82 -40.85
C LEU A 405 -13.20 18.89 -41.66
N ALA A 406 -11.98 19.23 -41.27
CA ALA A 406 -11.13 20.19 -41.97
C ALA A 406 -10.31 19.57 -43.12
N ALA A 407 -10.18 18.23 -43.17
CA ALA A 407 -9.44 17.52 -44.21
C ALA A 407 -10.35 16.95 -45.30
N LEU A 408 -11.56 16.52 -44.95
CA LEU A 408 -12.45 15.79 -45.84
C LEU A 408 -13.47 16.72 -46.54
N PRO A 409 -13.67 16.59 -47.85
CA PRO A 409 -14.72 17.32 -48.58
C PRO A 409 -16.08 16.63 -48.34
N LEU A 410 -16.72 16.96 -47.21
CA LEU A 410 -18.00 16.37 -46.80
C LEU A 410 -19.20 17.14 -47.38
N GLN A 411 -20.33 16.45 -47.52
CA GLN A 411 -21.62 17.11 -47.79
C GLN A 411 -21.99 18.07 -46.65
N ASN A 412 -22.69 19.16 -46.98
CA ASN A 412 -23.05 20.22 -46.02
C ASN A 412 -23.76 19.69 -44.77
N SER A 413 -24.66 18.71 -44.91
CA SER A 413 -25.37 18.10 -43.79
C SER A 413 -24.41 17.38 -42.83
N ALA A 414 -23.59 16.47 -43.36
CA ALA A 414 -22.59 15.73 -42.59
C ALA A 414 -21.57 16.67 -41.93
N TRP A 415 -21.16 17.72 -42.64
CA TRP A 415 -20.21 18.70 -42.12
C TRP A 415 -20.81 19.51 -40.97
N ASN A 416 -22.05 19.98 -41.10
CA ASN A 416 -22.77 20.68 -40.03
C ASN A 416 -23.00 19.78 -38.80
N THR A 417 -23.42 18.54 -39.02
CA THR A 417 -23.59 17.55 -37.94
C THR A 417 -22.26 17.31 -37.20
N GLY A 418 -21.15 17.20 -37.93
CA GLY A 418 -19.82 17.07 -37.34
C GLY A 418 -19.45 18.24 -36.41
N TRP A 419 -19.71 19.48 -36.83
CA TRP A 419 -19.48 20.67 -36.00
C TRP A 419 -20.35 20.66 -34.73
N VAL A 420 -21.62 20.27 -34.84
CA VAL A 420 -22.52 20.15 -33.68
C VAL A 420 -21.98 19.11 -32.69
N ILE A 421 -21.54 17.93 -33.17
CA ILE A 421 -20.96 16.89 -32.32
C ILE A 421 -19.67 17.37 -31.65
N ALA A 422 -18.74 17.96 -32.42
CA ALA A 422 -17.48 18.47 -31.87
C ALA A 422 -17.72 19.53 -30.77
N THR A 423 -18.69 20.41 -31.00
CA THR A 423 -19.11 21.43 -30.02
C THR A 423 -19.73 20.82 -28.79
N ALA A 424 -20.62 19.84 -28.95
CA ALA A 424 -21.23 19.13 -27.85
C ALA A 424 -20.17 18.45 -26.96
N LEU A 425 -19.20 17.74 -27.56
CA LEU A 425 -18.09 17.12 -26.82
C LEU A 425 -17.26 18.14 -26.04
N ALA A 426 -16.94 19.28 -26.66
CA ALA A 426 -16.14 20.33 -26.03
C ALA A 426 -16.89 21.00 -24.86
N ILE A 427 -18.18 21.32 -25.05
CA ILE A 427 -19.05 21.85 -23.99
C ILE A 427 -19.23 20.83 -22.87
N SER A 428 -19.47 19.56 -23.18
CA SER A 428 -19.62 18.51 -22.16
C SER A 428 -18.35 18.36 -21.32
N SER A 429 -17.18 18.36 -21.94
CA SER A 429 -15.88 18.33 -21.24
C SER A 429 -15.72 19.54 -20.31
N TRP A 430 -16.06 20.74 -20.80
CA TRP A 430 -15.99 21.97 -20.00
C TRP A 430 -16.99 22.00 -18.85
N LEU A 431 -18.25 21.62 -19.09
CA LEU A 431 -19.27 21.53 -18.03
C LEU A 431 -18.87 20.51 -16.97
N TRP A 432 -18.28 19.38 -17.37
CA TRP A 432 -17.76 18.39 -16.43
C TRP A 432 -16.64 18.98 -15.57
N LEU A 433 -15.71 19.74 -16.16
CA LEU A 433 -14.68 20.47 -15.42
C LEU A 433 -15.30 21.47 -14.42
N VAL A 434 -16.30 22.26 -14.82
CA VAL A 434 -17.00 23.20 -13.93
C VAL A 434 -17.63 22.45 -12.75
N VAL A 435 -18.36 21.36 -13.00
CA VAL A 435 -18.95 20.54 -11.93
C VAL A 435 -17.88 19.96 -11.00
N TYR A 436 -16.78 19.46 -11.56
CA TYR A 436 -15.66 18.87 -10.81
C TYR A 436 -15.00 19.89 -9.88
N THR A 437 -14.79 21.12 -10.36
CA THR A 437 -14.14 22.20 -9.60
C THR A 437 -15.06 22.85 -8.57
N VAL A 438 -16.35 22.97 -8.86
CA VAL A 438 -17.33 23.65 -8.01
C VAL A 438 -17.84 22.74 -6.88
N ARG A 439 -18.07 21.45 -7.13
CA ARG A 439 -18.66 20.51 -6.14
C ARG A 439 -17.92 20.45 -4.78
N PRO A 440 -16.57 20.46 -4.72
CA PRO A 440 -15.85 20.47 -3.43
C PRO A 440 -15.99 21.77 -2.65
N TRP A 441 -16.26 22.89 -3.32
CA TRP A 441 -16.52 24.17 -2.67
C TRP A 441 -17.88 24.17 -1.96
N TRP A 442 -18.94 23.66 -2.62
CA TRP A 442 -20.28 23.55 -2.02
C TRP A 442 -20.31 22.64 -0.79
N ARG A 443 -19.55 21.53 -0.81
CA ARG A 443 -19.48 20.61 0.35
C ARG A 443 -18.83 21.25 1.57
N ARG A 444 -17.80 22.09 1.37
CA ARG A 444 -17.12 22.81 2.45
C ARG A 444 -17.97 23.91 3.10
N GLN A 445 -19.02 24.38 2.45
CA GLN A 445 -19.95 25.35 3.04
C GLN A 445 -21.07 24.69 3.86
N ARG A 446 -21.30 23.38 3.69
CA ARG A 446 -22.38 22.65 4.37
C ARG A 446 -21.91 21.77 5.53
N ALA A 447 -20.62 21.44 5.56
CA ALA A 447 -19.95 20.78 6.68
C ALA A 447 -19.29 21.84 7.54
#